data_AF-A0A7X7SJX2-F1
#
_entry.id   AF-A0A7X7SJX2-F1
#
_cell.length_a   1.000
_cell.length_b   1.000
_cell.length_c   1.000
_cell.angle_alpha   90.00
_cell.angle_beta   90.00
_cell.angle_gamma   90.00
#
_symmetry.space_group_name_H-M   'P 1'
#
loop_
_entity.id
_entity.type
_entity.pdbx_description
1 polymer ?
#
loop_
_entity_poly.entity_id
_entity_poly.type
_entity_poly.pdbx_seq_one_letter_code
_entity_poly.pdbx_strand_id
1 'polypeptide(L)'
;MHTVARLRHEAGAMLVAEAKAEAALKNTPEHRAYEVAQERTAATLAELRHAEAAARELAVKAYAETGSKKPARGVKVAVYERVLYDHDEALAWCKAKAPALVCEALNEQACRKTALHLPGAPIEVTSDPRARLDADLGPLLTEAQEEPETEAAAEAVRV
;
A
#
# COMPACT_ATOMS: atom_id res chain seq x y z
N MET A 1 -37.67 -47.66 -9.40
CA MET A 1 -36.40 -47.87 -10.13
C MET A 1 -36.35 -47.16 -11.49
N HIS A 2 -37.35 -47.33 -12.37
CA HIS A 2 -37.37 -46.65 -13.69
C HIS A 2 -37.32 -45.12 -13.62
N THR A 3 -38.05 -44.49 -12.70
CA THR A 3 -38.01 -43.03 -12.50
C THR A 3 -36.61 -42.53 -12.15
N VAL A 4 -35.91 -43.24 -11.27
CA VAL A 4 -34.55 -42.88 -10.84
C VAL A 4 -33.56 -43.05 -11.99
N ALA A 5 -33.67 -44.12 -12.78
CA ALA A 5 -32.83 -44.34 -13.96
C ALA A 5 -33.01 -43.23 -15.02
N ARG A 6 -34.27 -42.85 -15.29
CA ARG A 6 -34.61 -41.74 -16.19
C ARG A 6 -34.01 -40.42 -15.72
N LEU A 7 -34.23 -40.06 -14.45
CA LEU A 7 -33.72 -38.81 -13.89
C LEU A 7 -32.19 -38.74 -13.91
N ARG A 8 -31.49 -39.86 -13.66
CA ARG A 8 -30.02 -39.91 -13.77
C ARG A 8 -29.53 -39.69 -15.20
N HIS A 9 -30.22 -40.27 -16.18
CA HIS A 9 -29.88 -40.07 -17.58
C HIS A 9 -30.12 -38.62 -18.02
N GLU A 10 -31.26 -38.03 -17.65
CA GLU A 10 -31.59 -36.63 -17.93
C GLU A 10 -30.60 -35.67 -17.26
N ALA A 11 -30.29 -35.88 -15.97
CA ALA A 11 -29.29 -35.07 -15.25
C ALA A 11 -27.91 -35.16 -15.91
N GLY A 12 -27.48 -36.34 -16.35
CA GLY A 12 -26.24 -36.51 -17.09
C GLY A 12 -26.21 -35.72 -18.40
N ALA A 13 -27.32 -35.74 -19.14
CA ALA A 13 -27.45 -34.95 -20.37
C ALA A 13 -27.44 -33.44 -20.11
N MET A 14 -28.13 -32.98 -19.06
CA MET A 14 -28.16 -31.57 -18.65
C MET A 14 -26.77 -31.07 -18.27
N LEU A 15 -26.02 -31.79 -17.43
CA LEU A 15 -24.66 -31.42 -17.04
C LEU A 15 -23.71 -31.30 -18.25
N VAL A 16 -23.83 -32.21 -19.23
CA VAL A 16 -23.04 -32.13 -20.46
C VAL A 16 -23.45 -30.92 -21.31
N ALA A 17 -24.74 -30.58 -21.37
CA ALA A 17 -25.22 -29.40 -22.09
C ALA A 17 -24.75 -28.10 -21.43
N GLU A 18 -24.80 -28.01 -20.09
CA GLU A 18 -24.29 -26.89 -19.32
C GLU A 18 -22.79 -26.68 -19.56
N ALA A 19 -21.98 -27.73 -19.46
CA ALA A 19 -20.54 -27.65 -19.71
C ALA A 19 -20.22 -27.18 -21.15
N LYS A 20 -21.00 -27.63 -22.14
CA LYS A 20 -20.86 -27.16 -23.53
C LYS A 20 -21.25 -25.69 -23.68
N ALA A 21 -22.32 -25.24 -23.03
CA ALA A 21 -22.75 -23.86 -23.06
C ALA A 21 -21.71 -22.93 -22.40
N GLU A 22 -21.14 -23.34 -21.27
CA GLU A 22 -20.05 -22.61 -20.61
C GLU A 22 -18.80 -22.54 -21.51
N ALA A 23 -18.40 -23.66 -22.12
CA ALA A 23 -17.28 -23.67 -23.04
C ALA A 23 -17.53 -22.81 -24.29
N ALA A 24 -18.76 -22.76 -24.80
CA ALA A 24 -19.13 -21.88 -25.91
C ALA A 24 -19.05 -20.40 -25.49
N LEU A 25 -19.54 -20.06 -24.30
CA LEU A 25 -19.49 -18.70 -23.75
C LEU A 25 -18.04 -18.23 -23.57
N LYS A 26 -17.16 -19.07 -23.00
CA LYS A 26 -15.73 -18.76 -22.87
C LYS A 26 -15.02 -18.54 -24.21
N ASN A 27 -15.56 -19.11 -25.28
CA ASN A 27 -15.01 -18.97 -26.63
C ASN A 27 -15.57 -17.79 -27.42
N THR A 28 -16.55 -17.05 -26.90
CA THR A 28 -17.07 -15.89 -27.62
C THR A 28 -16.02 -14.78 -27.67
N PRO A 29 -16.05 -13.92 -28.71
CA PRO A 29 -15.17 -12.76 -28.80
C PRO A 29 -15.28 -11.83 -27.59
N GLU A 30 -16.48 -11.67 -27.04
CA GLU A 30 -16.75 -10.80 -25.90
C GLU A 30 -16.09 -11.32 -24.62
N HIS A 31 -16.16 -12.63 -24.36
CA HIS A 31 -15.50 -13.22 -23.20
C HIS A 31 -13.98 -13.10 -23.29
N ARG A 32 -13.41 -13.35 -24.47
CA ARG A 32 -11.96 -13.18 -24.68
C ARG A 32 -11.53 -11.72 -24.53
N ALA A 33 -12.32 -10.77 -25.05
CA ALA A 33 -12.05 -9.35 -24.88
C ALA A 33 -12.10 -8.93 -23.40
N TYR A 34 -13.04 -9.50 -22.64
CA TYR A 34 -13.12 -9.31 -21.20
C TYR A 34 -11.89 -9.86 -20.46
N GLU A 35 -11.45 -11.08 -20.78
CA GLU A 35 -10.22 -11.66 -20.20
C GLU A 35 -8.99 -10.80 -20.48
N VAL A 36 -8.81 -10.35 -21.72
CA VAL A 36 -7.72 -9.44 -22.10
C VAL A 36 -7.80 -8.12 -21.33
N ALA A 37 -8.99 -7.55 -21.16
CA ALA A 37 -9.18 -6.32 -20.40
C ALA A 37 -8.87 -6.52 -18.90
N GLN A 38 -9.22 -7.68 -18.35
CA GLN A 38 -8.92 -8.05 -16.96
C GLN A 38 -7.40 -8.20 -16.76
N GLU A 39 -6.71 -8.91 -17.66
CA GLU A 39 -5.25 -9.07 -17.62
C GLU A 39 -4.54 -7.73 -17.70
N ARG A 40 -4.95 -6.85 -18.63
CA ARG A 40 -4.39 -5.49 -18.76
C ARG A 40 -4.59 -4.69 -17.48
N THR A 41 -5.79 -4.72 -16.92
CA THR A 41 -6.10 -4.02 -15.67
C THR A 41 -5.24 -4.55 -14.51
N ALA A 42 -5.09 -5.87 -14.41
CA ALA A 42 -4.26 -6.50 -13.38
C ALA A 42 -2.77 -6.09 -13.53
N ALA A 43 -2.25 -6.08 -14.76
CA ALA A 43 -0.88 -5.64 -15.05
C ALA A 43 -0.66 -4.16 -14.68
N THR A 44 -1.54 -3.26 -15.13
CA THR A 44 -1.46 -1.83 -14.80
C THR A 44 -1.56 -1.58 -13.29
N LEU A 45 -2.43 -2.29 -12.57
CA LEU A 45 -2.51 -2.16 -11.11
C LEU A 45 -1.25 -2.70 -10.40
N ALA A 46 -0.59 -3.71 -10.95
CA ALA A 46 0.68 -4.19 -10.41
C ALA A 46 1.78 -3.14 -10.61
N GLU A 47 1.91 -2.60 -11.81
CA GLU A 47 2.85 -1.51 -12.12
C GLU A 47 2.61 -0.27 -11.26
N LEU A 48 1.35 0.15 -11.09
CA LEU A 48 0.98 1.26 -10.22
C LEU A 48 1.45 1.03 -8.79
N ARG A 49 1.21 -0.15 -8.22
CA ARG A 49 1.67 -0.47 -6.85
C ARG A 49 3.19 -0.40 -6.73
N HIS A 50 3.92 -0.90 -7.72
CA HIS A 50 5.38 -0.82 -7.74
C HIS A 50 5.86 0.64 -7.83
N ALA A 51 5.29 1.44 -8.72
CA ALA A 51 5.62 2.85 -8.86
C ALA A 51 5.32 3.66 -7.59
N GLU A 52 4.17 3.42 -6.96
CA GLU A 52 3.80 4.07 -5.70
C GLU A 52 4.73 3.67 -4.55
N ALA A 53 5.15 2.41 -4.47
CA ALA A 53 6.08 1.95 -3.46
C ALA A 53 7.45 2.64 -3.61
N ALA A 54 7.98 2.69 -4.84
CA ALA A 54 9.21 3.39 -5.15
C ALA A 54 9.13 4.89 -4.83
N ALA A 55 8.01 5.55 -5.18
CA ALA A 55 7.79 6.96 -4.87
C ALA A 55 7.76 7.22 -3.35
N ARG A 56 7.16 6.33 -2.56
CA ARG A 56 7.16 6.43 -1.09
C ARG A 56 8.56 6.25 -0.50
N GLU A 57 9.34 5.30 -0.99
CA GLU A 57 10.73 5.10 -0.55
C GLU A 57 11.59 6.33 -0.85
N LEU A 58 11.52 6.86 -2.07
CA LEU A 58 12.22 8.08 -2.46
C LEU A 58 11.81 9.28 -1.59
N ALA A 59 10.53 9.42 -1.27
CA ALA A 59 10.03 10.48 -0.40
C ALA A 59 10.55 10.38 1.03
N VAL A 60 10.63 9.18 1.60
CA VAL A 60 11.22 8.95 2.94
C VAL A 60 12.71 9.27 2.92
N LYS A 61 13.44 8.85 1.86
CA LYS A 61 14.85 9.19 1.68
C LYS A 61 15.07 10.70 1.57
N ALA A 62 14.28 11.38 0.75
CA ALA A 62 14.34 12.83 0.61
C ALA A 62 14.03 13.55 1.93
N TYR A 63 13.10 13.03 2.75
CA TYR A 63 12.86 13.53 4.10
C TYR A 63 14.06 13.32 5.02
N ALA A 64 14.72 12.16 4.96
CA ALA A 64 15.93 11.90 5.75
C ALA A 64 17.08 12.86 5.39
N GLU A 65 17.22 13.22 4.12
CA GLU A 65 18.26 14.12 3.62
C GLU A 65 17.95 15.61 3.88
N THR A 66 16.70 16.03 3.72
CA THR A 66 16.31 17.45 3.71
C THR A 66 15.49 17.91 4.91
N GLY A 67 14.89 16.97 5.65
CA GLY A 67 13.87 17.25 6.67
C GLY A 67 12.53 17.75 6.12
N SER A 68 12.36 17.88 4.79
CA SER A 68 11.13 18.39 4.19
C SER A 68 9.99 17.38 4.30
N LYS A 69 8.89 17.80 4.95
CA LYS A 69 7.64 17.00 5.02
C LYS A 69 6.84 17.01 3.72
N LYS A 70 7.28 17.77 2.71
CA LYS A 70 6.67 17.89 1.38
C LYS A 70 7.80 17.86 0.34
N PRO A 71 8.40 16.67 0.10
CA PRO A 71 9.57 16.57 -0.78
C PRO A 71 9.23 16.84 -2.24
N ALA A 72 7.99 16.58 -2.66
CA ALA A 72 7.50 16.84 -4.01
C ALA A 72 6.00 17.19 -3.97
N ARG A 73 5.48 17.73 -5.08
CA ARG A 73 4.04 17.95 -5.25
C ARG A 73 3.31 16.61 -5.25
N GLY A 74 2.14 16.54 -4.62
CA GLY A 74 1.40 15.29 -4.48
C GLY A 74 1.98 14.34 -3.42
N VAL A 75 3.05 14.72 -2.71
CA VAL A 75 3.74 13.87 -1.74
C VAL A 75 3.84 14.54 -0.38
N LYS A 76 3.43 13.82 0.67
CA LYS A 76 3.50 14.27 2.06
C LYS A 76 4.15 13.22 2.95
N VAL A 77 5.12 13.61 3.77
CA VAL A 77 5.72 12.74 4.78
C VAL A 77 5.13 13.07 6.15
N ALA A 78 4.45 12.09 6.74
CA ALA A 78 3.93 12.16 8.10
C ALA A 78 4.93 11.46 9.04
N VAL A 79 5.44 12.18 10.03
CA VAL A 79 6.40 11.65 11.00
C VAL A 79 5.62 11.22 12.24
N TYR A 80 5.68 9.93 12.55
CA TYR A 80 5.10 9.36 13.76
C TYR A 80 6.19 9.10 14.79
N GLU A 81 5.82 9.15 16.06
CA GLU A 81 6.69 8.69 17.13
C GLU A 81 6.44 7.20 17.37
N ARG A 82 7.51 6.42 17.35
CA ARG A 82 7.49 4.99 17.66
C ARG A 82 8.23 4.76 18.95
N VAL A 83 7.52 4.24 19.93
CA VAL A 83 8.05 3.91 21.25
C VAL A 83 8.43 2.43 21.24
N LEU A 84 9.71 2.14 21.39
CA LEU A 84 10.30 0.79 21.45
C LEU A 84 10.75 0.53 22.90
N TYR A 85 10.36 -0.61 23.45
CA TYR A 85 10.76 -1.02 24.78
C TYR A 85 10.59 -2.53 24.93
N ASP A 86 11.41 -3.13 25.79
CA ASP A 86 11.12 -4.46 26.33
C ASP A 86 10.06 -4.31 27.42
N HIS A 87 8.99 -5.11 27.33
CA HIS A 87 7.85 -4.97 28.21
C HIS A 87 8.22 -5.21 29.69
N ASP A 88 9.04 -6.22 29.96
CA ASP A 88 9.34 -6.64 31.32
C ASP A 88 10.35 -5.70 31.99
N GLU A 89 11.34 -5.22 31.23
CA GLU A 89 12.26 -4.18 31.69
C GLU A 89 11.55 -2.85 31.94
N ALA A 90 10.67 -2.43 31.03
CA ALA A 90 9.88 -1.21 31.19
C ALA A 90 8.94 -1.31 32.40
N LEU A 91 8.28 -2.46 32.60
CA LEU A 91 7.42 -2.69 33.75
C LEU A 91 8.22 -2.65 35.06
N ALA A 92 9.38 -3.31 35.12
CA ALA A 92 10.24 -3.32 36.30
C ALA A 92 10.73 -1.90 36.66
N TRP A 93 11.14 -1.13 35.65
CA TRP A 93 11.55 0.26 35.84
C TRP A 93 10.38 1.14 36.30
N CYS A 94 9.20 1.03 35.66
CA CYS A 94 8.02 1.79 36.03
C CYS A 94 7.55 1.48 37.45
N LYS A 95 7.60 0.21 37.89
CA LYS A 95 7.32 -0.15 39.30
C LYS A 95 8.22 0.59 40.29
N ALA A 96 9.50 0.79 39.95
CA ALA A 96 10.47 1.44 40.84
C ALA A 96 10.48 2.98 40.77
N LYS A 97 10.25 3.55 39.59
CA LYS A 97 10.48 4.98 39.31
C LYS A 97 9.23 5.76 38.90
N ALA A 98 8.21 5.09 38.37
CA ALA A 98 6.99 5.72 37.86
C ALA A 98 5.75 4.85 38.12
N PRO A 99 5.41 4.56 39.40
CA PRO A 99 4.34 3.63 39.74
C PRO A 99 2.97 4.07 39.25
N ALA A 100 2.76 5.36 38.98
CA ALA A 100 1.54 5.89 38.37
C ALA A 100 1.26 5.35 36.95
N LEU A 101 2.27 4.80 36.28
CA LEU A 101 2.14 4.15 34.96
C LEU A 101 1.82 2.65 35.06
N VAL A 102 1.72 2.13 36.29
CA VAL A 102 1.45 0.72 36.57
C VAL A 102 0.15 0.63 37.35
N CYS A 103 -0.88 0.06 36.74
CA CYS A 103 -2.11 -0.31 37.45
C CYS A 103 -2.02 -1.79 37.85
N GLU A 104 -2.54 -2.68 37.00
CA GLU A 104 -2.35 -4.14 37.11
C GLU A 104 -1.17 -4.62 36.23
N ALA A 105 -0.97 -3.94 35.11
CA ALA A 105 0.14 -4.09 34.18
C ALA A 105 0.61 -2.70 33.72
N LEU A 106 1.64 -2.66 32.85
CA LEU A 106 2.13 -1.42 32.28
C LEU A 106 1.03 -0.77 31.43
N ASN A 107 0.66 0.47 31.75
CA ASN A 107 -0.31 1.19 30.94
C ASN A 107 0.37 1.72 29.68
N GLU A 108 0.31 0.95 28.59
CA GLU A 108 1.00 1.27 27.32
C GLU A 108 0.63 2.66 26.76
N GLN A 109 -0.64 3.07 26.89
CA GLN A 109 -1.09 4.35 26.36
C GLN A 109 -0.51 5.52 27.16
N ALA A 110 -0.49 5.40 28.49
CA ALA A 110 0.14 6.38 29.36
C ALA A 110 1.66 6.40 29.12
N CYS A 111 2.29 5.21 29.02
CA CYS A 111 3.72 5.08 28.77
C CYS A 111 4.12 5.72 27.45
N ARG A 112 3.37 5.51 26.36
CA ARG A 112 3.62 6.18 25.07
C ARG A 112 3.52 7.69 25.15
N LYS A 113 2.52 8.22 25.87
CA LYS A 113 2.36 9.68 26.07
C LYS A 113 3.47 10.30 26.90
N THR A 114 4.00 9.58 27.88
CA THR A 114 5.02 10.09 28.80
C THR A 114 6.44 9.67 28.42
N ALA A 115 6.64 8.84 27.39
CA ALA A 115 7.94 8.26 27.04
C ALA A 115 9.06 9.32 26.87
N LEU A 116 8.74 10.45 26.24
CA LEU A 116 9.67 11.58 26.07
C LEU A 116 10.07 12.28 27.38
N HIS A 117 9.33 12.05 28.45
CA HIS A 117 9.51 12.68 29.77
C HIS A 117 10.00 11.71 30.84
N LEU A 118 10.42 10.49 30.47
CA LEU A 118 10.95 9.48 31.38
C LEU A 118 12.47 9.32 31.20
N PRO A 119 13.30 10.25 31.72
CA PRO A 119 14.74 10.16 31.59
C PRO A 119 15.27 8.89 32.27
N GLY A 120 16.06 8.10 31.53
CA GLY A 120 16.66 6.86 32.03
C GLY A 120 15.73 5.65 32.09
N ALA A 121 14.52 5.75 31.53
CA ALA A 121 13.69 4.56 31.30
C ALA A 121 14.26 3.71 30.15
N PRO A 122 14.10 2.37 30.18
CA PRO A 122 14.46 1.47 29.09
C PRO A 122 13.45 1.59 27.93
N ILE A 123 13.22 2.82 27.47
CA ILE A 123 12.24 3.18 26.46
C ILE A 123 12.95 4.05 25.43
N GLU A 124 12.93 3.62 24.17
CA GLU A 124 13.50 4.35 23.05
C GLU A 124 12.38 4.98 22.22
N VAL A 125 12.40 6.30 22.05
CA VAL A 125 11.45 7.01 21.17
C VAL A 125 12.16 7.31 19.86
N THR A 126 11.70 6.65 18.79
CA THR A 126 12.24 6.80 17.43
C THR A 126 11.24 7.52 16.53
N SER A 127 11.72 8.18 15.49
CA SER A 127 10.87 8.75 14.44
C SER A 127 10.59 7.72 13.35
N ASP A 128 9.33 7.59 12.97
CA ASP A 128 8.84 6.71 11.90
C ASP A 128 8.19 7.57 10.80
N PRO A 129 9.00 8.09 9.84
CA PRO A 129 8.49 8.87 8.73
C PRO A 129 7.77 7.96 7.72
N ARG A 130 6.54 8.32 7.38
CA ARG A 130 5.70 7.59 6.43
C ARG A 130 5.26 8.51 5.29
N ALA A 131 5.64 8.15 4.08
CA ALA A 131 5.23 8.88 2.88
C ALA A 131 3.78 8.54 2.48
N ARG A 132 3.04 9.57 2.10
CA ARG A 132 1.68 9.52 1.56
C ARG A 132 1.67 10.22 0.21
N LEU A 133 0.99 9.62 -0.74
CA LEU A 133 0.70 10.21 -2.04
C LEU A 133 -0.72 10.75 -1.99
N ASP A 134 -0.97 11.86 -2.69
CA ASP A 134 -2.32 12.40 -2.84
C ASP A 134 -3.20 11.42 -3.63
N ALA A 135 -4.50 11.40 -3.32
CA ALA A 135 -5.45 10.48 -3.95
C ALA A 135 -5.72 10.81 -5.43
N ASP A 136 -5.56 12.08 -5.79
CA ASP A 136 -5.66 12.56 -7.17
C ASP A 136 -4.33 13.18 -7.58
N LEU A 137 -3.64 12.49 -8.49
CA LEU A 137 -2.41 12.95 -9.12
C LEU A 137 -2.65 13.43 -10.57
N GLY A 138 -3.91 13.48 -11.01
CA GLY A 138 -4.32 13.93 -12.35
C GLY A 138 -3.72 15.28 -12.77
N PRO A 139 -3.61 16.30 -11.88
CA PRO A 139 -2.98 17.57 -12.23
C PRO A 139 -1.51 17.46 -12.67
N LEU A 140 -0.78 16.41 -12.27
CA LEU A 140 0.62 16.20 -12.68
C LEU A 140 0.74 15.70 -14.12
N LEU A 141 -0.32 15.11 -14.67
CA LEU A 141 -0.32 14.62 -16.05
C LEU A 141 -0.34 15.77 -17.05
N THR A 142 -1.06 16.85 -16.75
CA THR A 142 -1.14 18.03 -17.60
C THR A 142 0.22 18.73 -17.72
N GLU A 143 1.00 18.75 -16.64
CA GLU A 143 2.32 19.38 -16.60
C GLU A 143 3.40 18.55 -17.32
N ALA A 144 3.37 17.22 -17.17
CA ALA A 144 4.28 16.33 -17.90
C ALA A 144 4.09 16.39 -19.43
N GLN A 145 2.94 16.86 -19.91
CA GLN A 145 2.66 17.05 -21.33
C GLN A 145 3.03 18.46 -21.83
N GLU A 146 3.34 19.39 -20.93
CA GLU A 146 3.65 20.79 -21.24
C GLU A 146 5.15 21.12 -21.22
N GLU A 147 6.03 20.26 -20.67
CA GLU A 147 7.48 20.41 -20.82
C GLU A 147 7.87 20.13 -22.29
N PRO A 148 8.17 21.17 -23.11
CA PRO A 148 8.58 20.95 -24.49
C PRO A 148 10.06 20.52 -24.47
N GLU A 149 10.40 19.64 -25.41
CA GLU A 149 11.74 19.18 -25.81
C GLU A 149 12.72 20.34 -26.13
N THR A 150 13.02 21.21 -25.15
CA THR A 150 13.80 22.43 -25.33
C THR A 150 15.30 22.22 -25.10
N GLU A 151 15.78 20.97 -25.17
CA GLU A 151 17.21 20.65 -25.16
C GLU A 151 17.69 19.97 -26.46
N ALA A 152 16.84 19.81 -27.48
CA ALA A 152 17.26 19.28 -28.79
C ALA A 152 17.57 20.36 -29.84
N ALA A 153 17.23 21.63 -29.59
CA ALA A 153 17.36 22.71 -30.59
C ALA A 153 18.60 23.62 -30.42
N ALA A 154 19.40 23.45 -29.36
CA ALA A 154 20.57 24.30 -29.13
C ALA A 154 21.83 23.87 -29.91
N GLU A 155 21.85 22.67 -30.52
CA GLU A 155 22.99 22.13 -31.26
C GLU A 155 22.84 22.18 -32.80
N ALA A 156 21.99 23.08 -33.31
CA ALA A 156 21.83 23.30 -34.76
C ALA A 156 22.20 24.73 -35.23
N VAL A 157 22.76 25.57 -34.35
CA VAL A 157 23.23 26.94 -34.68
C VAL A 157 24.74 27.10 -34.43
N ARG A 158 25.51 26.03 -34.65
CA ARG A 158 26.98 26.07 -34.80
C ARG A 158 27.45 25.06 -35.84
N VAL A 159 27.14 25.32 -37.11
CA VAL A 159 27.93 24.84 -38.25
C VAL A 159 28.11 25.99 -39.22
#